data_AF-A0A1I0ZJ31-F1
#
_entry.id   AF-A0A1I0ZJ31-F1
#
_cell.length_a   1.000
_cell.length_b   1.000
_cell.length_c   1.000
_cell.angle_alpha   90.00
_cell.angle_beta   90.00
_cell.angle_gamma   90.00
#
_symmetry.space_group_name_H-M   'P 1'
#
loop_
_entity.id
_entity.type
_entity.pdbx_description
1 polymer ?
#
loop_
_entity_poly.entity_id
_entity_poly.type
_entity_poly.pdbx_seq_one_letter_code
_entity_poly.pdbx_strand_id
1 'polypeptide(L)'
;MADWVAAIAATVAAFIVCWQSWETRRSANASRDAARTANEALDLTRQLAADAVRTRLDADMPNVSVHVSALVDARPIVGSSMSQPREEVPPDAVFRLPKDGATYFSLLARAAVINDSDRHVEVNLHYLPRGAAEPTYRTMFMPPGASELVDFEICRMVADWVKGEPGLRVGGTTYYAVFGASHRSSPRSWCVTAAA
;
A
#
# COMPACT_ATOMS: atom_id res chain seq x y z
N MET A 1 15.53 8.86 -88.55
CA MET A 1 15.40 7.39 -88.36
C MET A 1 15.97 6.90 -87.03
N ALA A 2 16.72 7.71 -86.26
CA ALA A 2 17.22 7.34 -84.93
C ALA A 2 16.23 7.70 -83.79
N ASP A 3 15.23 8.51 -84.12
CA ASP A 3 14.45 9.34 -83.20
C ASP A 3 13.47 8.48 -82.37
N TRP A 4 12.89 7.45 -82.98
CA TRP A 4 12.04 6.45 -82.32
C TRP A 4 12.84 5.56 -81.36
N VAL A 5 14.12 5.29 -81.62
CA VAL A 5 15.00 4.52 -80.73
C VAL A 5 15.26 5.31 -79.45
N ALA A 6 15.52 6.61 -79.57
CA ALA A 6 15.68 7.51 -78.43
C ALA A 6 14.39 7.59 -77.58
N ALA A 7 13.22 7.67 -78.22
CA ALA A 7 11.92 7.68 -77.52
C ALA A 7 11.66 6.39 -76.73
N ILE A 8 11.95 5.21 -77.31
CA ILE A 8 11.82 3.92 -76.61
C ILE A 8 12.81 3.84 -75.44
N ALA A 9 14.08 4.22 -75.64
CA ALA A 9 15.08 4.22 -74.58
C ALA A 9 14.68 5.12 -73.39
N ALA A 10 14.16 6.33 -73.67
CA ALA A 10 13.64 7.23 -72.64
C ALA A 10 12.44 6.64 -71.88
N THR A 11 11.52 5.98 -72.59
CA THR A 11 10.33 5.33 -71.98
C THR A 11 10.73 4.17 -71.06
N VAL A 12 11.66 3.31 -71.49
CA VAL A 12 12.18 2.20 -70.68
C VAL A 12 12.93 2.72 -69.44
N ALA A 13 13.76 3.75 -69.60
CA ALA A 13 14.47 4.37 -68.48
C ALA A 13 13.48 4.98 -67.45
N ALA A 14 12.45 5.69 -67.90
CA ALA A 14 11.40 6.24 -67.03
C ALA A 14 10.64 5.15 -66.27
N PHE A 15 10.33 4.02 -66.92
CA PHE A 15 9.69 2.87 -66.28
C PHE A 15 10.57 2.25 -65.18
N ILE A 16 11.87 2.06 -65.45
CA ILE A 16 12.83 1.53 -64.47
C ILE A 16 12.96 2.46 -63.25
N VAL A 17 13.07 3.78 -63.47
CA VAL A 17 13.13 4.77 -62.37
C VAL A 17 11.83 4.78 -61.56
N CYS A 18 10.67 4.65 -62.21
CA CYS A 18 9.39 4.52 -61.52
C CYS A 18 9.31 3.25 -60.66
N TRP A 19 9.76 2.11 -61.19
CA TRP A 19 9.81 0.85 -60.45
C TRP A 19 10.74 0.92 -59.24
N GLN A 20 11.99 1.38 -59.43
CA GLN A 20 12.94 1.55 -58.32
C GLN A 20 12.44 2.52 -57.24
N SER A 21 11.73 3.59 -57.64
CA SER A 21 11.10 4.53 -56.71
C SER A 21 9.97 3.88 -55.89
N TRP A 22 9.17 3.01 -56.50
CA TRP A 22 8.12 2.25 -55.81
C TRP A 22 8.71 1.21 -54.86
N GLU A 23 9.71 0.45 -55.32
CA GLU A 23 10.35 -0.61 -54.53
C GLU A 23 11.14 -0.04 -53.35
N THR A 24 11.79 1.11 -53.53
CA THR A 24 12.45 1.86 -52.43
C THR A 24 11.43 2.34 -51.39
N ARG A 25 10.26 2.86 -51.82
CA ARG A 25 9.17 3.23 -50.90
C ARG A 25 8.60 2.02 -50.14
N ARG A 26 8.45 0.88 -50.82
CA ARG A 26 7.98 -0.38 -50.22
C ARG A 26 8.95 -0.87 -49.13
N SER A 27 10.24 -0.91 -49.45
CA SER A 27 11.29 -1.30 -48.50
C SER A 27 11.39 -0.32 -47.31
N ALA A 28 11.34 0.99 -47.57
CA ALA A 28 11.36 2.01 -46.51
C ALA A 28 10.16 1.90 -45.54
N ASN A 29 8.98 1.54 -46.03
CA ASN A 29 7.82 1.28 -45.17
C ASN A 29 8.00 -0.02 -44.37
N ALA A 30 8.44 -1.12 -45.00
CA ALA A 30 8.73 -2.36 -44.29
C ALA A 30 9.79 -2.17 -43.16
N SER A 31 10.82 -1.36 -43.39
CA SER A 31 11.79 -0.98 -42.35
C SER A 31 11.18 -0.15 -41.22
N ARG A 32 10.22 0.73 -41.50
CA ARG A 32 9.49 1.51 -40.47
C ARG A 32 8.60 0.62 -39.63
N ASP A 33 7.86 -0.29 -40.25
CA ASP A 33 6.95 -1.20 -39.55
C ASP A 33 7.74 -2.19 -38.67
N ALA A 34 8.89 -2.69 -39.16
CA ALA A 34 9.81 -3.49 -38.38
C ALA A 34 10.42 -2.71 -37.19
N ALA A 35 10.88 -1.47 -37.41
CA ALA A 35 11.41 -0.63 -36.34
C ALA A 35 10.35 -0.26 -35.28
N ARG A 36 9.11 -0.03 -35.72
CA ARG A 36 7.96 0.19 -34.82
C ARG A 36 7.69 -1.04 -33.96
N THR A 37 7.58 -2.21 -34.59
CA THR A 37 7.35 -3.49 -33.90
C THR A 37 8.47 -3.79 -32.89
N ALA A 38 9.72 -3.48 -33.23
CA ALA A 38 10.86 -3.63 -32.32
C ALA A 38 10.77 -2.68 -31.11
N ASN A 39 10.35 -1.43 -31.28
CA ASN A 39 10.14 -0.50 -30.17
C ASN A 39 8.99 -0.94 -29.26
N GLU A 40 7.85 -1.35 -29.85
CA GLU A 40 6.68 -1.84 -29.08
C GLU A 40 7.05 -3.12 -28.28
N ALA A 41 7.87 -4.01 -28.85
CA ALA A 41 8.40 -5.18 -28.14
C ALA A 41 9.41 -4.82 -27.02
N LEU A 42 10.25 -3.80 -27.21
CA LEU A 42 11.17 -3.31 -26.17
C LEU A 42 10.41 -2.69 -24.98
N ASP A 43 9.35 -1.93 -25.23
CA ASP A 43 8.54 -1.33 -24.17
C ASP A 43 7.70 -2.37 -23.41
N LEU A 44 7.16 -3.37 -24.11
CA LEU A 44 6.54 -4.53 -23.46
C LEU A 44 7.55 -5.31 -22.59
N THR A 45 8.79 -5.50 -23.09
CA THR A 45 9.86 -6.15 -22.32
C THR A 45 10.26 -5.34 -21.07
N ARG A 46 10.27 -4.00 -21.17
CA ARG A 46 10.51 -3.10 -20.02
C ARG A 46 9.41 -3.21 -18.97
N GLN A 47 8.14 -3.30 -19.39
CA GLN A 47 7.00 -3.49 -18.49
C GLN A 47 7.10 -4.83 -17.76
N LEU A 48 7.30 -5.94 -18.50
CA LEU A 48 7.48 -7.27 -17.90
C LEU A 48 8.69 -7.33 -16.95
N ALA A 49 9.79 -6.63 -17.25
CA ALA A 49 10.93 -6.54 -16.34
C ALA A 49 10.59 -5.77 -15.05
N ALA A 50 9.84 -4.67 -15.14
CA ALA A 50 9.39 -3.91 -13.98
C ALA A 50 8.40 -4.73 -13.11
N ASP A 51 7.45 -5.41 -13.72
CA ASP A 51 6.48 -6.26 -13.03
C ASP A 51 7.13 -7.52 -12.44
N ALA A 52 8.14 -8.10 -13.09
CA ALA A 52 8.93 -9.20 -12.51
C ALA A 52 9.76 -8.74 -11.31
N VAL A 53 10.39 -7.56 -11.38
CA VAL A 53 11.10 -6.95 -10.23
C VAL A 53 10.12 -6.65 -9.10
N ARG A 54 8.93 -6.12 -9.39
CA ARG A 54 7.88 -5.86 -8.40
C ARG A 54 7.39 -7.16 -7.76
N THR A 55 6.98 -8.14 -8.56
CA THR A 55 6.49 -9.45 -8.06
C THR A 55 7.55 -10.12 -7.19
N ARG A 56 8.83 -10.01 -7.56
CA ARG A 56 9.93 -10.48 -6.73
C ARG A 56 10.05 -9.69 -5.43
N LEU A 57 9.99 -8.35 -5.44
CA LEU A 57 10.05 -7.54 -4.22
C LEU A 57 8.87 -7.83 -3.28
N ASP A 58 7.67 -8.01 -3.83
CA ASP A 58 6.45 -8.33 -3.09
C ASP A 58 6.53 -9.74 -2.48
N ALA A 59 7.18 -10.71 -3.14
CA ALA A 59 7.49 -12.05 -2.59
C ALA A 59 8.67 -12.04 -1.61
N ASP A 60 9.69 -11.21 -1.85
CA ASP A 60 10.85 -11.00 -0.97
C ASP A 60 10.48 -10.12 0.25
N MET A 61 9.23 -9.64 0.40
CA MET A 61 8.73 -8.89 1.57
C MET A 61 8.21 -9.81 2.70
N PRO A 62 8.44 -9.47 3.98
CA PRO A 62 7.91 -10.23 5.11
C PRO A 62 6.40 -10.00 5.27
N ASN A 63 5.62 -11.07 5.39
CA ASN A 63 4.22 -11.02 5.75
C ASN A 63 4.08 -11.01 7.29
N VAL A 64 3.36 -10.01 7.80
CA VAL A 64 3.04 -9.86 9.24
C VAL A 64 1.59 -9.40 9.32
N SER A 65 0.71 -10.27 9.82
CA SER A 65 -0.69 -9.95 10.06
C SER A 65 -0.89 -9.39 11.47
N VAL A 66 -1.92 -8.55 11.62
CA VAL A 66 -2.31 -8.02 12.93
C VAL A 66 -3.83 -8.08 13.05
N HIS A 67 -4.31 -8.93 13.94
CA HIS A 67 -5.73 -9.21 14.16
C HIS A 67 -6.17 -8.69 15.52
N VAL A 68 -7.15 -7.78 15.57
CA VAL A 68 -7.75 -7.39 16.85
C VAL A 68 -8.63 -8.54 17.34
N SER A 69 -8.22 -9.22 18.41
CA SER A 69 -8.88 -10.44 18.89
C SER A 69 -10.09 -10.15 19.79
N ALA A 70 -10.03 -9.08 20.58
CA ALA A 70 -11.11 -8.64 21.46
C ALA A 70 -10.90 -7.20 21.94
N LEU A 71 -11.99 -6.55 22.38
CA LEU A 71 -11.92 -5.55 23.43
C LEU A 71 -11.68 -6.30 24.75
N VAL A 72 -10.54 -6.06 25.40
CA VAL A 72 -10.16 -6.74 26.67
C VAL A 72 -10.96 -6.20 27.83
N ASP A 73 -11.18 -4.88 27.80
CA ASP A 73 -11.96 -4.16 28.80
C ASP A 73 -12.86 -3.20 28.02
N ALA A 74 -14.12 -3.60 27.86
CA ALA A 74 -15.14 -2.81 27.16
C ALA A 74 -15.72 -1.68 28.05
N ARG A 75 -15.27 -1.59 29.31
CA ARG A 75 -15.53 -0.43 30.16
C ARG A 75 -14.87 0.79 29.53
N PRO A 76 -15.63 1.81 29.11
CA PRO A 76 -15.01 3.01 28.61
C PRO A 76 -14.35 3.76 29.74
N ILE A 77 -13.26 4.45 29.42
CA ILE A 77 -12.47 5.22 30.37
C ILE A 77 -12.45 6.67 29.90
N VAL A 78 -12.68 7.61 30.83
CA VAL A 78 -12.78 9.04 30.53
C VAL A 78 -11.73 9.85 31.29
N GLY A 79 -11.27 10.94 30.66
CA GLY A 79 -10.46 11.98 31.28
C GLY A 79 -10.63 13.31 30.56
N SER A 80 -10.32 14.43 31.22
CA SER A 80 -10.33 15.76 30.59
C SER A 80 -9.04 16.06 29.81
N SER A 81 -8.02 15.20 29.92
CA SER A 81 -6.80 15.19 29.11
C SER A 81 -6.19 13.78 29.10
N MET A 82 -5.25 13.52 28.18
CA MET A 82 -4.50 12.25 28.18
C MET A 82 -3.62 12.05 29.42
N SER A 83 -3.26 13.13 30.12
CA SER A 83 -2.33 13.17 31.26
C SER A 83 -3.01 13.11 32.64
N GLN A 84 -4.34 13.17 32.72
CA GLN A 84 -5.07 13.03 33.97
C GLN A 84 -5.24 11.57 34.40
N PRO A 85 -5.48 11.31 35.70
CA PRO A 85 -6.09 10.06 36.15
C PRO A 85 -7.36 9.75 35.34
N ARG A 86 -7.50 8.47 34.99
CA ARG A 86 -8.49 7.97 34.05
C ARG A 86 -9.59 7.25 34.81
N GLU A 87 -10.82 7.79 34.74
CA GLU A 87 -11.97 7.30 35.51
C GLU A 87 -12.80 6.30 34.69
N GLU A 88 -13.28 5.23 35.33
CA GLU A 88 -14.23 4.30 34.69
C GLU A 88 -15.57 5.00 34.45
N VAL A 89 -16.06 4.93 33.22
CA VAL A 89 -17.36 5.50 32.83
C VAL A 89 -18.50 4.67 33.43
N PRO A 90 -19.46 5.28 34.15
CA PRO A 90 -20.65 4.58 34.64
C PRO A 90 -21.41 3.86 33.51
N PRO A 91 -21.94 2.64 33.73
CA PRO A 91 -22.62 1.87 32.67
C PRO A 91 -23.83 2.56 32.02
N ASP A 92 -24.41 3.55 32.70
CA ASP A 92 -25.57 4.35 32.31
C ASP A 92 -25.20 5.78 31.85
N ALA A 93 -23.91 6.11 31.69
CA ALA A 93 -23.45 7.44 31.30
C ALA A 93 -23.85 7.82 29.87
N VAL A 94 -24.60 8.93 29.73
CA VAL A 94 -25.05 9.46 28.43
C VAL A 94 -24.32 10.76 28.10
N PHE A 95 -23.31 10.67 27.24
CA PHE A 95 -22.62 11.83 26.68
C PHE A 95 -23.52 12.60 25.71
N ARG A 96 -23.53 13.94 25.80
CA ARG A 96 -24.38 14.83 24.99
C ARG A 96 -23.53 15.83 24.21
N LEU A 97 -23.54 15.72 22.89
CA LEU A 97 -22.94 16.72 22.01
C LEU A 97 -23.78 18.02 21.99
N PRO A 98 -23.16 19.20 21.80
CA PRO A 98 -21.71 19.41 21.68
C PRO A 98 -20.98 19.45 23.03
N LYS A 99 -21.70 19.57 24.16
CA LYS A 99 -21.15 19.81 25.51
C LYS A 99 -20.01 18.86 25.86
N ASP A 100 -20.24 17.56 25.72
CA ASP A 100 -19.28 16.52 26.14
C ASP A 100 -18.35 16.09 24.98
N GLY A 101 -18.34 16.85 23.86
CA GLY A 101 -17.64 16.47 22.64
C GLY A 101 -16.12 16.50 22.72
N ALA A 102 -15.55 17.33 23.61
CA ALA A 102 -14.11 17.45 23.84
C ALA A 102 -13.58 16.46 24.91
N THR A 103 -14.46 15.68 25.53
CA THR A 103 -14.10 14.65 26.52
C THR A 103 -13.31 13.53 25.83
N TYR A 104 -12.17 13.11 26.39
CA TYR A 104 -11.45 11.95 25.89
C TYR A 104 -12.14 10.66 26.34
N PHE A 105 -12.32 9.73 25.42
CA PHE A 105 -12.93 8.42 25.59
C PHE A 105 -11.95 7.35 25.09
N SER A 106 -11.53 6.49 26.01
CA SER A 106 -10.57 5.41 25.81
C SER A 106 -11.25 4.04 25.85
N LEU A 107 -10.85 3.15 24.94
CA LEU A 107 -11.17 1.71 24.97
C LEU A 107 -9.90 0.86 25.01
N LEU A 108 -9.92 -0.27 25.73
CA LEU A 108 -8.81 -1.22 25.76
C LEU A 108 -9.02 -2.37 24.76
N ALA A 109 -8.15 -2.44 23.76
CA ALA A 109 -8.15 -3.48 22.73
C ALA A 109 -6.93 -4.41 22.86
N ARG A 110 -7.05 -5.63 22.35
CA ARG A 110 -5.93 -6.58 22.19
C ARG A 110 -5.79 -6.99 20.73
N ALA A 111 -4.57 -6.87 20.23
CA ALA A 111 -4.18 -7.43 18.95
C ALA A 111 -3.32 -8.68 19.15
N ALA A 112 -3.54 -9.70 18.32
CA ALA A 112 -2.52 -10.68 17.99
C ALA A 112 -1.70 -10.15 16.80
N VAL A 113 -0.42 -9.92 17.03
CA VAL A 113 0.57 -9.73 15.96
C VAL A 113 1.09 -11.12 15.60
N ILE A 114 1.05 -11.51 14.32
CA ILE A 114 1.47 -12.84 13.87
C ILE A 114 2.48 -12.68 12.73
N ASN A 115 3.60 -13.40 12.83
CA ASN A 115 4.58 -13.46 11.77
C ASN A 115 4.28 -14.64 10.83
N ASP A 116 3.52 -14.37 9.77
CA ASP A 116 3.20 -15.34 8.72
C ASP A 116 4.35 -15.55 7.71
N SER A 117 5.53 -14.98 7.97
CA SER A 117 6.73 -15.21 7.16
C SER A 117 7.45 -16.51 7.49
N ASP A 118 8.18 -17.03 6.51
CA ASP A 118 9.15 -18.13 6.62
C ASP A 118 10.43 -17.77 7.40
N ARG A 119 10.63 -16.48 7.70
CA ARG A 119 11.84 -15.89 8.28
C ARG A 119 11.53 -15.09 9.56
N HIS A 120 12.59 -14.75 10.29
CA HIS A 120 12.49 -13.85 11.44
C HIS A 120 12.19 -12.40 11.00
N VAL A 121 11.35 -11.69 11.75
CA VAL A 121 10.98 -10.30 11.49
C VAL A 121 11.22 -9.40 12.71
N GLU A 122 11.45 -8.11 12.47
CA GLU A 122 11.64 -7.08 13.50
C GLU A 122 10.41 -6.13 13.47
N VAL A 123 9.49 -6.31 14.42
CA VAL A 123 8.24 -5.53 14.50
C VAL A 123 8.42 -4.38 15.48
N ASN A 124 8.23 -3.16 15.00
CA ASN A 124 8.30 -1.91 15.75
C ASN A 124 6.89 -1.37 15.98
N LEU A 125 6.31 -1.74 17.12
CA LEU A 125 4.98 -1.28 17.56
C LEU A 125 5.08 0.17 18.06
N HIS A 126 4.16 1.03 17.64
CA HIS A 126 3.95 2.36 18.22
C HIS A 126 2.48 2.46 18.68
N TYR A 127 2.27 2.44 20.00
CA TYR A 127 0.94 2.30 20.60
C TYR A 127 0.87 2.99 21.96
N LEU A 128 -0.34 3.18 22.49
CA LEU A 128 -0.55 3.65 23.87
C LEU A 128 -0.76 2.42 24.77
N PRO A 129 0.14 2.09 25.71
CA PRO A 129 -0.11 1.03 26.69
C PRO A 129 -1.27 1.37 27.63
N ARG A 130 -1.94 0.35 28.19
CA ARG A 130 -3.04 0.52 29.17
C ARG A 130 -2.61 1.48 30.29
N GLY A 131 -3.31 2.60 30.44
CA GLY A 131 -3.07 3.58 31.50
C GLY A 131 -1.79 4.42 31.34
N ALA A 132 -1.05 4.31 30.23
CA ALA A 132 0.05 5.21 29.93
C ALA A 132 -0.46 6.59 29.49
N ALA A 133 0.21 7.66 29.90
CA ALA A 133 -0.10 9.03 29.45
C ALA A 133 0.39 9.31 28.02
N GLU A 134 1.47 8.66 27.59
CA GLU A 134 2.17 8.91 26.32
C GLU A 134 2.35 7.62 25.50
N PRO A 135 2.33 7.71 24.15
CA PRO A 135 2.66 6.58 23.28
C PRO A 135 4.05 6.00 23.54
N THR A 136 4.17 4.68 23.42
CA THR A 136 5.38 3.90 23.65
C THR A 136 5.79 3.16 22.38
N TYR A 137 7.10 3.02 22.18
CA TYR A 137 7.70 2.20 21.13
C TYR A 137 8.16 0.85 21.71
N ARG A 138 7.76 -0.27 21.08
CA ARG A 138 8.22 -1.63 21.44
C ARG A 138 8.72 -2.35 20.19
N THR A 139 10.02 -2.63 20.13
CA THR A 139 10.63 -3.54 19.15
C THR A 139 10.45 -4.98 19.62
N MET A 140 10.07 -5.88 18.71
CA MET A 140 9.90 -7.31 18.95
C MET A 140 10.60 -8.11 17.85
N PHE A 141 11.34 -9.16 18.23
CA PHE A 141 11.95 -10.11 17.31
C PHE A 141 11.10 -11.36 17.25
N MET A 142 10.41 -11.57 16.13
CA MET A 142 9.43 -12.65 15.99
C MET A 142 9.97 -13.74 15.04
N PRO A 143 10.14 -14.99 15.53
CA PRO A 143 10.40 -16.15 14.68
C PRO A 143 9.26 -16.44 13.68
N PRO A 144 9.50 -17.29 12.66
CA PRO A 144 8.45 -17.79 11.76
C PRO A 144 7.28 -18.39 12.53
N GLY A 145 6.04 -18.03 12.19
CA GLY A 145 4.82 -18.52 12.84
C GLY A 145 4.62 -18.06 14.30
N ALA A 146 5.45 -17.16 14.82
CA ALA A 146 5.29 -16.62 16.17
C ALA A 146 4.08 -15.68 16.25
N SER A 147 3.35 -15.73 17.38
CA SER A 147 2.20 -14.88 17.68
C SER A 147 2.39 -14.20 19.03
N GLU A 148 2.29 -12.88 19.07
CA GLU A 148 2.42 -12.04 20.27
C GLU A 148 1.11 -11.28 20.54
N LEU A 149 0.65 -11.29 21.79
CA LEU A 149 -0.53 -10.52 22.21
C LEU A 149 -0.11 -9.15 22.74
N VAL A 150 -0.72 -8.09 22.20
CA VAL A 150 -0.43 -6.70 22.53
C VAL A 150 -1.72 -6.02 23.01
N ASP A 151 -1.73 -5.58 24.26
CA ASP A 151 -2.80 -4.76 24.83
C ASP A 151 -2.49 -3.29 24.59
N PHE A 152 -3.44 -2.56 23.97
CA PHE A 152 -3.28 -1.16 23.60
C PHE A 152 -4.58 -0.37 23.81
N GLU A 153 -4.44 0.92 24.11
CA GLU A 153 -5.54 1.81 24.43
C GLU A 153 -5.85 2.74 23.25
N ILE A 154 -7.11 2.77 22.81
CA ILE A 154 -7.59 3.63 21.73
C ILE A 154 -8.25 4.86 22.35
N CYS A 155 -7.51 5.97 22.44
CA CYS A 155 -7.97 7.23 23.01
C CYS A 155 -8.35 8.24 21.90
N ARG A 156 -9.58 8.75 21.89
CA ARG A 156 -10.07 9.84 21.00
C ARG A 156 -11.12 10.69 21.70
N MET A 157 -11.46 11.86 21.16
CA MET A 157 -12.56 12.67 21.73
C MET A 157 -13.93 12.08 21.38
N VAL A 158 -14.91 12.23 22.28
CA VAL A 158 -16.31 11.75 22.07
C VAL A 158 -16.91 12.28 20.76
N ALA A 159 -16.60 13.52 20.36
CA ALA A 159 -17.04 14.05 19.07
C ALA A 159 -16.54 13.22 17.88
N ASP A 160 -15.29 12.74 17.91
CA ASP A 160 -14.69 12.00 16.79
C ASP A 160 -15.26 10.59 16.67
N TRP A 161 -15.52 9.93 17.80
CA TRP A 161 -16.26 8.67 17.87
C TRP A 161 -17.65 8.78 17.21
N VAL A 162 -18.40 9.86 17.49
CA VAL A 162 -19.77 10.05 16.97
C VAL A 162 -19.79 10.46 15.49
N LYS A 163 -18.81 11.22 15.00
CA LYS A 163 -18.70 11.55 13.57
C LYS A 163 -18.43 10.33 12.69
N GLY A 164 -17.85 9.26 13.25
CA GLY A 164 -17.32 8.14 12.48
C GLY A 164 -16.07 8.51 11.66
N GLU A 165 -15.32 9.55 12.05
CA GLU A 165 -14.02 9.84 11.45
C GLU A 165 -13.11 8.62 11.65
N PRO A 166 -12.44 8.12 10.60
CA PRO A 166 -12.18 6.70 10.43
C PRO A 166 -11.39 6.12 11.62
N GLY A 167 -11.99 5.11 12.29
CA GLY A 167 -11.68 4.80 13.68
C GLY A 167 -12.62 3.80 14.37
N LEU A 168 -12.52 2.53 13.95
CA LEU A 168 -13.04 1.19 14.50
C LEU A 168 -14.59 1.30 14.09
N ARG A 169 -15.09 0.37 13.27
CA ARG A 169 -16.52 0.05 13.09
C ARG A 169 -16.69 -1.47 13.23
N VAL A 170 -16.80 -1.97 14.46
CA VAL A 170 -17.03 -3.40 14.74
C VAL A 170 -18.32 -3.84 14.06
N GLY A 171 -18.27 -4.93 13.29
CA GLY A 171 -19.35 -5.31 12.36
C GLY A 171 -19.14 -4.84 10.92
N GLY A 172 -17.98 -4.24 10.59
CA GLY A 172 -17.44 -4.25 9.23
C GLY A 172 -16.88 -2.93 8.68
N THR A 173 -16.00 -2.21 9.40
CA THR A 173 -15.03 -1.25 8.81
C THR A 173 -14.04 -0.67 9.87
N THR A 174 -13.11 0.17 9.42
CA THR A 174 -11.69 0.19 9.80
C THR A 174 -11.29 0.98 11.06
N TYR A 175 -10.31 0.44 11.79
CA TYR A 175 -9.59 1.08 12.90
C TYR A 175 -8.14 1.44 12.55
N TYR A 176 -7.53 2.28 13.38
CA TYR A 176 -6.16 2.76 13.20
C TYR A 176 -5.36 2.58 14.50
N ALA A 177 -4.70 1.44 14.58
CA ALA A 177 -3.45 1.30 15.31
C ALA A 177 -2.34 1.10 14.27
N VAL A 178 -1.22 1.82 14.43
CA VAL A 178 -0.14 1.89 13.42
C VAL A 178 0.99 0.96 13.85
N PHE A 179 1.00 -0.25 13.27
CA PHE A 179 2.02 -1.25 13.57
C PHE A 179 3.12 -1.20 12.50
N GLY A 180 4.34 -0.84 12.88
CA GLY A 180 5.47 -0.77 11.97
C GLY A 180 6.15 -2.12 11.81
N ALA A 181 6.03 -2.78 10.65
CA ALA A 181 6.95 -3.86 10.30
C ALA A 181 8.21 -3.27 9.62
N SER A 182 9.39 -3.79 9.92
CA SER A 182 10.66 -3.36 9.32
C SER A 182 11.66 -4.50 9.25
N HIS A 183 12.45 -4.60 8.19
CA HIS A 183 13.50 -5.63 8.10
C HIS A 183 14.87 -5.02 8.35
N ARG A 184 15.75 -5.70 9.10
CA ARG A 184 17.05 -5.14 9.49
C ARG A 184 17.98 -4.78 8.32
N SER A 185 17.76 -5.35 7.12
CA SER A 185 18.46 -4.96 5.88
C SER A 185 17.73 -3.92 5.00
N SER A 186 16.55 -3.44 5.41
CA SER A 186 15.75 -2.47 4.65
C SER A 186 14.97 -1.56 5.62
N PRO A 187 15.43 -0.32 5.88
CA PRO A 187 14.86 0.58 6.89
C PRO A 187 13.53 1.22 6.46
N ARG A 188 12.76 0.57 5.58
CA ARG A 188 11.37 0.96 5.30
C ARG A 188 10.49 0.46 6.45
N SER A 189 9.91 1.41 7.17
CA SER A 189 8.82 1.16 8.12
C SER A 189 7.50 1.02 7.36
N TRP A 190 6.92 -0.17 7.40
CA TRP A 190 5.64 -0.48 6.76
C TRP A 190 4.52 -0.35 7.79
N CYS A 191 3.64 0.63 7.60
CA CYS A 191 2.51 0.87 8.50
C CYS A 191 1.38 -0.14 8.24
N VAL A 192 1.47 -1.31 8.87
CA VAL A 192 0.35 -2.27 8.97
C VAL A 192 -0.73 -1.61 9.82
N THR A 193 -1.83 -1.22 9.17
CA THR A 193 -3.02 -0.67 9.82
C THR A 193 -3.96 -1.83 10.11
N ALA A 194 -4.12 -2.19 11.38
CA ALA A 194 -4.99 -3.30 11.76
C ALA A 194 -6.47 -2.93 11.60
N ALA A 195 -7.09 -3.46 10.54
CA ALA A 195 -8.54 -3.49 10.40
C ALA A 195 -9.12 -4.71 11.16
N ALA A 196 -10.32 -4.53 11.70
CA ALA A 196 -11.13 -5.57 12.33
C ALA A 196 -12.50 -5.62 11.62
#